data_AF-A0A353GWI6-F1
#
_entry.id   AF-A0A353GWI6-F1
#
_cell.length_a   1.000
_cell.length_b   1.000
_cell.length_c   1.000
_cell.angle_alpha   90.00
_cell.angle_beta   90.00
_cell.angle_gamma   90.00
#
_symmetry.space_group_name_H-M   'P 1'
#
loop_
_entity.id
_entity.type
_entity.pdbx_description
1 polymer ?
#
loop_
_entity_poly.entity_id
_entity_poly.type
_entity_poly.pdbx_seq_one_letter_code
_entity_poly.pdbx_strand_id
1 'polypeptide(L)'
;IVVKTYVEIIEKEYLKALTGKGKIKYLINKDEVQGLPRIKGEMEPAVNALSHVAPQDSKQMLINIAHIEKIIHLPLSEANLAALKRDLNSISISIDAATSKSINTSYAEITRSSNFSIISKIITVVISVIAILFLGIIYIFILSRTITEPIKKLAAYAMEIAKGDFQTRVLTINSSEDLNILALAFNKMAASIQNMIHEITEKSDLERKLYEQEMKNLKISQQLNEARFLALQSQ
;
A
#
# COMPACT_ATOMS: atom_id res chain seq x y z
N ILE A 1 -16.81 -34.81 -23.11
CA ILE A 1 -18.03 -35.56 -22.72
C ILE A 1 -18.72 -36.14 -23.97
N VAL A 2 -19.20 -35.31 -24.91
CA VAL A 2 -19.89 -35.76 -26.14
C VAL A 2 -19.12 -36.84 -26.92
N VAL A 3 -17.83 -36.61 -27.20
CA VAL A 3 -17.01 -37.57 -27.99
C VAL A 3 -16.88 -38.94 -27.30
N LYS A 4 -16.75 -38.98 -25.97
CA LYS A 4 -16.60 -40.23 -25.20
C LYS A 4 -17.89 -41.06 -25.21
N THR A 5 -19.02 -40.39 -25.02
CA THR A 5 -20.36 -41.01 -25.15
C THR A 5 -20.57 -41.58 -26.55
N TYR A 6 -20.12 -40.87 -27.58
CA TYR A 6 -20.24 -41.31 -28.97
C TYR A 6 -19.39 -42.53 -29.28
N VAL A 7 -18.17 -42.59 -28.75
CA VAL A 7 -17.28 -43.76 -28.88
C VAL A 7 -17.98 -45.03 -28.37
N GLU A 8 -18.59 -44.95 -27.19
CA GLU A 8 -19.32 -46.07 -26.57
C GLU A 8 -20.56 -46.49 -27.39
N ILE A 9 -21.33 -45.53 -27.91
CA ILE A 9 -22.54 -45.82 -28.69
C ILE A 9 -22.17 -46.44 -30.05
N ILE A 10 -21.13 -45.96 -30.72
CA ILE A 10 -20.70 -46.49 -32.03
C ILE A 10 -20.29 -47.97 -31.90
N GLU A 11 -19.49 -48.32 -30.88
CA GLU A 11 -19.11 -49.72 -30.66
C GLU A 11 -20.34 -50.61 -30.42
N LYS A 12 -21.26 -50.15 -29.55
CA LYS A 12 -22.47 -50.89 -29.18
C LYS A 12 -23.40 -51.12 -30.38
N GLU A 13 -23.60 -50.11 -31.23
CA GLU A 13 -24.47 -50.23 -32.40
C GLU A 13 -23.86 -51.11 -33.50
N TYR A 14 -22.54 -51.09 -33.67
CA TYR A 14 -21.85 -51.99 -34.60
C TYR A 14 -22.02 -53.46 -34.20
N LEU A 15 -21.90 -53.78 -32.90
CA LEU A 15 -22.12 -55.13 -32.36
C LEU A 15 -23.58 -55.61 -32.56
N LYS A 16 -24.56 -54.71 -32.38
CA LYS A 16 -25.97 -55.03 -32.67
C LYS A 16 -26.20 -55.33 -34.15
N ALA A 17 -25.55 -54.58 -35.04
CA ALA A 17 -25.67 -54.80 -36.49
C ALA A 17 -25.07 -56.15 -36.91
N LEU A 18 -23.95 -56.58 -36.31
CA LEU A 18 -23.34 -57.90 -36.55
C LEU A 18 -24.27 -59.06 -36.15
N THR A 19 -25.08 -58.89 -35.12
CA THR A 19 -26.02 -59.92 -34.61
C THR A 19 -27.40 -59.87 -35.28
N GLY A 20 -27.56 -59.08 -36.35
CA GLY A 20 -28.83 -58.92 -37.08
C GLY A 20 -29.89 -58.09 -36.35
N LYS A 21 -29.56 -57.48 -35.20
CA LYS A 21 -30.48 -56.72 -34.34
C LYS A 21 -30.34 -55.20 -34.49
N GLY A 22 -29.59 -54.72 -35.49
CA GLY A 22 -29.29 -53.29 -35.65
C GLY A 22 -29.06 -52.88 -37.10
N LYS A 23 -29.09 -51.57 -37.35
CA LYS A 23 -28.86 -50.96 -38.67
C LYS A 23 -27.74 -49.93 -38.56
N ILE A 24 -26.53 -50.33 -38.93
CA ILE A 24 -25.31 -49.52 -38.82
C ILE A 24 -25.35 -48.21 -39.64
N LYS A 25 -26.17 -48.17 -40.71
CA LYS A 25 -26.36 -47.00 -41.58
C LYS A 25 -26.83 -45.75 -40.82
N TYR A 26 -27.46 -45.91 -39.66
CA TYR A 26 -27.92 -44.80 -38.83
C TYR A 26 -26.80 -44.07 -38.05
N LEU A 27 -25.59 -44.62 -37.97
CA LEU A 27 -24.42 -43.95 -37.36
C LEU A 27 -23.86 -42.80 -38.21
N ILE A 28 -24.26 -42.73 -39.49
CA ILE A 28 -23.90 -41.65 -40.43
C ILE A 28 -24.95 -40.51 -40.39
N ASN A 29 -25.99 -40.68 -39.56
CA ASN A 29 -27.17 -39.83 -39.33
C ASN A 29 -27.21 -38.52 -40.15
N LYS A 30 -27.63 -38.61 -41.41
CA LYS A 30 -27.94 -37.44 -42.26
C LYS A 30 -29.34 -36.86 -42.00
N ASP A 31 -30.19 -37.61 -41.30
CA ASP A 31 -31.64 -37.36 -41.17
C ASP A 31 -32.07 -36.96 -39.73
N GLU A 32 -31.12 -36.49 -38.91
CA GLU A 32 -31.34 -35.96 -37.55
C GLU A 32 -32.06 -36.87 -36.53
N VAL A 33 -32.03 -38.20 -36.66
CA VAL A 33 -32.71 -39.11 -35.73
C VAL A 33 -32.21 -38.94 -34.29
N GLN A 34 -33.12 -38.68 -33.34
CA GLN A 34 -32.81 -38.43 -31.94
C GLN A 34 -32.23 -39.68 -31.25
N GLY A 35 -31.13 -39.52 -30.50
CA GLY A 35 -30.51 -40.60 -29.71
C GLY A 35 -29.47 -41.47 -30.42
N LEU A 36 -29.09 -41.15 -31.67
CA LEU A 36 -28.07 -41.85 -32.44
C LEU A 36 -26.81 -40.98 -32.65
N PRO A 37 -25.60 -41.56 -32.70
CA PRO A 37 -24.35 -40.81 -32.91
C PRO A 37 -24.37 -40.05 -34.23
N ARG A 38 -24.21 -38.74 -34.16
CA ARG A 38 -23.95 -37.84 -35.30
C ARG A 38 -22.46 -37.59 -35.48
N ILE A 39 -21.76 -38.50 -36.15
CA ILE A 39 -20.30 -38.41 -36.34
C ILE A 39 -19.91 -37.08 -37.00
N LYS A 40 -20.56 -36.70 -38.10
CA LYS A 40 -20.28 -35.43 -38.82
C LYS A 40 -20.89 -34.19 -38.17
N GLY A 41 -22.08 -34.32 -37.57
CA GLY A 41 -22.84 -33.19 -37.05
C GLY A 41 -22.44 -32.76 -35.63
N GLU A 42 -21.92 -33.69 -34.82
CA GLU A 42 -21.64 -33.42 -33.40
C GLU A 42 -20.22 -33.85 -33.00
N MET A 43 -19.77 -35.04 -33.40
CA MET A 43 -18.46 -35.54 -33.00
C MET A 43 -17.31 -34.77 -33.66
N GLU A 44 -17.36 -34.57 -34.97
CA GLU A 44 -16.32 -33.84 -35.72
C GLU A 44 -16.21 -32.36 -35.30
N PRO A 45 -17.30 -31.57 -35.17
CA PRO A 45 -17.23 -30.22 -34.60
C PRO A 45 -16.68 -30.19 -33.17
N ALA A 46 -17.07 -31.15 -32.32
CA ALA A 46 -16.58 -31.24 -30.95
C ALA A 46 -15.06 -31.51 -30.91
N VAL A 47 -14.54 -32.36 -31.80
CA VAL A 47 -13.10 -32.61 -31.92
C VAL A 47 -12.37 -31.41 -32.51
N ASN A 48 -12.95 -30.72 -33.50
CA ASN A 48 -12.40 -29.50 -34.07
C ASN A 48 -12.26 -28.38 -33.04
N ALA A 49 -13.22 -28.23 -32.11
CA ALA A 49 -13.14 -27.25 -31.02
C ALA A 49 -11.91 -27.47 -30.11
N LEU A 50 -11.42 -28.71 -30.00
CA LEU A 50 -10.23 -29.04 -29.21
C LEU A 50 -8.91 -28.68 -29.89
N SER A 51 -8.92 -28.37 -31.20
CA SER A 51 -7.70 -28.07 -31.97
C SER A 51 -6.88 -26.91 -31.40
N HIS A 52 -7.54 -25.94 -30.76
CA HIS A 52 -6.85 -24.80 -30.15
C HIS A 52 -6.00 -25.19 -28.93
N VAL A 53 -6.46 -26.21 -28.20
CA VAL A 53 -5.83 -26.63 -26.94
C VAL A 53 -4.90 -27.84 -27.16
N ALA A 54 -5.34 -28.80 -27.97
CA ALA A 54 -4.68 -30.07 -28.22
C ALA A 54 -4.65 -30.36 -29.73
N PRO A 55 -3.83 -29.63 -30.51
CA PRO A 55 -3.85 -29.71 -31.98
C PRO A 55 -3.47 -31.09 -32.52
N GLN A 56 -2.50 -31.76 -31.89
CA GLN A 56 -2.06 -33.09 -32.31
C GLN A 56 -3.13 -34.16 -32.01
N ASP A 57 -3.70 -34.13 -30.80
CA ASP A 57 -4.75 -35.07 -30.39
C ASP A 57 -6.02 -34.89 -31.21
N SER A 58 -6.44 -33.64 -31.43
CA SER A 58 -7.58 -33.30 -32.28
C SER A 58 -7.38 -33.81 -33.71
N LYS A 59 -6.20 -33.57 -34.31
CA LYS A 59 -5.87 -34.08 -35.65
C LYS A 59 -5.92 -35.61 -35.72
N GLN A 60 -5.36 -36.29 -34.73
CA GLN A 60 -5.37 -37.75 -34.67
C GLN A 60 -6.81 -38.28 -34.59
N MET A 61 -7.65 -37.68 -33.73
CA MET A 61 -9.06 -38.04 -33.60
C MET A 61 -9.84 -37.84 -34.91
N LEU A 62 -9.60 -36.75 -35.65
CA LEU A 62 -10.24 -36.52 -36.96
C LEU A 62 -9.84 -37.58 -37.99
N ILE A 63 -8.57 -38.01 -38.00
CA ILE A 63 -8.11 -39.11 -38.86
C ILE A 63 -8.84 -40.40 -38.50
N ASN A 64 -8.93 -40.74 -37.21
CA ASN A 64 -9.65 -41.93 -36.74
C ASN A 64 -11.14 -41.83 -37.07
N ILE A 65 -11.78 -40.66 -36.93
CA ILE A 65 -13.18 -40.43 -37.31
C ILE A 65 -13.39 -40.71 -38.81
N ALA A 66 -12.51 -40.22 -39.68
CA ALA A 66 -12.59 -40.46 -41.12
C ALA A 66 -12.40 -41.95 -41.48
N HIS A 67 -11.54 -42.67 -40.73
CA HIS A 67 -11.41 -44.11 -40.89
C HIS A 67 -12.67 -44.87 -40.44
N ILE A 68 -13.24 -44.50 -39.30
CA ILE A 68 -14.49 -45.07 -38.79
C ILE A 68 -15.63 -44.88 -39.79
N GLU A 69 -15.74 -43.68 -40.38
CA GLU A 69 -16.75 -43.41 -41.42
C GLU A 69 -16.60 -44.38 -42.60
N LYS A 70 -15.37 -44.62 -43.08
CA LYS A 70 -15.11 -45.61 -44.12
C LYS A 70 -15.49 -47.02 -43.69
N ILE A 71 -15.15 -47.43 -42.46
CA ILE A 71 -15.44 -48.77 -41.93
C ILE A 71 -16.95 -49.03 -41.85
N ILE A 72 -17.75 -48.05 -41.47
CA ILE A 72 -19.21 -48.17 -41.37
C ILE A 72 -19.87 -48.48 -42.72
N HIS A 73 -19.22 -48.13 -43.84
CA HIS A 73 -19.70 -48.44 -45.19
C HIS A 73 -19.27 -49.83 -45.71
N LEU A 74 -18.36 -50.51 -45.03
CA LEU A 74 -17.87 -51.83 -45.44
C LEU A 74 -18.83 -52.96 -44.97
N PRO A 75 -18.71 -54.16 -45.56
CA PRO A 75 -19.46 -55.33 -45.09
C PRO A 75 -19.19 -55.62 -43.61
N LEU A 76 -20.23 -55.95 -42.87
CA LEU A 76 -20.15 -56.33 -41.46
C LEU A 76 -19.29 -57.60 -41.32
N SER A 77 -18.11 -57.45 -40.71
CA SER A 77 -17.17 -58.55 -40.45
C SER A 77 -16.42 -58.33 -39.13
N GLU A 78 -15.87 -59.42 -38.56
CA GLU A 78 -15.04 -59.34 -37.35
C GLU A 78 -13.75 -58.55 -37.58
N ALA A 79 -13.16 -58.61 -38.78
CA ALA A 79 -11.99 -57.83 -39.13
C ALA A 79 -12.28 -56.31 -39.08
N ASN A 80 -13.44 -55.90 -39.61
CA ASN A 80 -13.87 -54.50 -39.58
C ASN A 80 -14.27 -54.05 -38.16
N LEU A 81 -14.82 -54.95 -37.34
CA LEU A 81 -15.04 -54.68 -35.91
C LEU A 81 -13.73 -54.44 -35.16
N ALA A 82 -12.69 -55.24 -35.42
CA ALA A 82 -11.39 -55.06 -34.80
C ALA A 82 -10.75 -53.71 -35.19
N ALA A 83 -10.82 -53.33 -36.48
CA ALA A 83 -10.36 -52.03 -36.97
C ALA A 83 -11.13 -50.86 -36.32
N LEU A 84 -12.46 -50.98 -36.23
CA LEU A 84 -13.32 -50.01 -35.56
C LEU A 84 -12.91 -49.82 -34.09
N LYS A 85 -12.77 -50.92 -33.34
CA LYS A 85 -12.39 -50.88 -31.92
C LYS A 85 -11.03 -50.21 -31.72
N ARG A 86 -10.06 -50.47 -32.61
CA ARG A 86 -8.75 -49.83 -32.56
C ARG A 86 -8.86 -48.31 -32.71
N ASP A 87 -9.61 -47.85 -33.70
CA ASP A 87 -9.75 -46.41 -33.96
C ASP A 87 -10.57 -45.71 -32.87
N LEU A 88 -11.63 -46.37 -32.36
CA LEU A 88 -12.40 -45.90 -31.20
C LEU A 88 -11.56 -45.79 -29.92
N ASN A 89 -10.71 -46.78 -29.64
CA ASN A 89 -9.80 -46.75 -28.51
C ASN A 89 -8.75 -45.64 -28.66
N SER A 90 -8.21 -45.43 -29.87
CA SER A 90 -7.31 -44.32 -30.18
C SER A 90 -7.98 -42.97 -29.89
N ILE A 91 -9.24 -42.80 -30.31
CA ILE A 91 -10.03 -41.60 -30.01
C ILE A 91 -10.19 -41.43 -28.49
N SER A 92 -10.46 -42.50 -27.75
CA SER A 92 -10.59 -42.46 -26.28
C SER A 92 -9.30 -41.99 -25.59
N ILE A 93 -8.14 -42.44 -26.05
CA ILE A 93 -6.84 -42.01 -25.51
C ILE A 93 -6.60 -40.53 -25.82
N SER A 94 -6.81 -40.12 -27.08
CA SER A 94 -6.60 -38.74 -27.51
C SER A 94 -7.57 -37.75 -26.83
N ILE A 95 -8.84 -38.13 -26.58
CA ILE A 95 -9.76 -37.25 -25.84
C ILE A 95 -9.35 -37.09 -24.38
N ASP A 96 -8.88 -38.16 -23.73
CA ASP A 96 -8.43 -38.09 -22.34
C ASP A 96 -7.13 -37.26 -22.22
N ALA A 97 -6.21 -37.38 -23.18
CA ALA A 97 -5.01 -36.55 -23.29
C ALA A 97 -5.35 -35.07 -23.53
N ALA A 98 -6.23 -34.78 -24.50
CA ALA A 98 -6.69 -33.42 -24.80
C ALA A 98 -7.39 -32.77 -23.61
N THR A 99 -8.25 -33.53 -22.92
CA THR A 99 -8.96 -33.08 -21.71
C THR A 99 -7.94 -32.73 -20.61
N SER A 100 -6.97 -33.60 -20.35
CA SER A 100 -5.92 -33.37 -19.35
C SER A 100 -5.09 -32.12 -19.66
N LYS A 101 -4.74 -31.92 -20.94
CA LYS A 101 -4.01 -30.72 -21.38
C LYS A 101 -4.84 -29.44 -21.17
N SER A 102 -6.13 -29.46 -21.52
CA SER A 102 -7.03 -28.31 -21.32
C SER A 102 -7.17 -27.92 -19.85
N ILE A 103 -7.29 -28.93 -18.98
CA ILE A 103 -7.38 -28.77 -17.54
C ILE A 103 -6.09 -28.13 -17.01
N ASN A 104 -4.92 -28.66 -17.41
CA ASN A 104 -3.62 -28.13 -16.97
C ASN A 104 -3.38 -26.69 -17.43
N THR A 105 -3.74 -26.36 -18.69
CA THR A 105 -3.64 -24.99 -19.20
C THR A 105 -4.53 -24.03 -18.40
N SER A 106 -5.77 -24.43 -18.12
CA SER A 106 -6.69 -23.62 -17.30
C SER A 106 -6.17 -23.38 -15.88
N TYR A 107 -5.63 -24.42 -15.22
CA TYR A 107 -4.99 -24.27 -13.91
C TYR A 107 -3.79 -23.31 -13.95
N ALA A 108 -2.97 -23.37 -15.00
CA ALA A 108 -1.83 -22.47 -15.16
C ALA A 108 -2.26 -21.01 -15.33
N GLU A 109 -3.33 -20.74 -16.08
CA GLU A 109 -3.89 -19.39 -16.27
C GLU A 109 -4.48 -18.81 -14.98
N ILE A 110 -5.25 -19.61 -14.23
CA ILE A 110 -5.81 -19.23 -12.93
C ILE A 110 -4.68 -18.93 -11.93
N THR A 111 -3.65 -19.77 -11.89
CA THR A 111 -2.50 -19.58 -10.99
C THR A 111 -1.71 -18.33 -11.37
N ARG A 112 -1.48 -18.11 -12.66
CA ARG A 112 -0.74 -16.93 -13.16
C ARG A 112 -1.45 -15.62 -12.84
N SER A 113 -2.77 -15.57 -13.07
CA SER A 113 -3.58 -14.38 -12.76
C SER A 113 -3.66 -14.10 -11.26
N SER A 114 -3.79 -15.14 -10.42
CA SER A 114 -3.73 -15.02 -8.96
C SER A 114 -2.40 -14.46 -8.48
N ASN A 115 -1.27 -15.01 -8.96
CA ASN A 115 0.07 -14.58 -8.57
C ASN A 115 0.35 -13.12 -8.95
N PHE A 116 -0.09 -12.67 -10.13
CA PHE A 116 0.06 -11.28 -10.54
C PHE A 116 -0.69 -10.32 -9.59
N SER A 117 -1.91 -10.67 -9.17
CA SER A 117 -2.68 -9.85 -8.23
C SER A 117 -2.08 -9.83 -6.83
N ILE A 118 -1.45 -10.92 -6.37
CA ILE A 118 -0.82 -10.98 -5.06
C ILE A 118 0.44 -10.10 -5.04
N ILE A 119 1.29 -10.23 -6.08
CA ILE A 119 2.55 -9.48 -6.16
C ILE A 119 2.28 -7.97 -6.23
N SER A 120 1.31 -7.52 -7.04
CA SER A 120 0.98 -6.09 -7.14
C SER A 120 0.45 -5.51 -5.83
N LYS A 121 -0.35 -6.27 -5.08
CA LYS A 121 -0.82 -5.88 -3.73
C LYS A 121 0.35 -5.75 -2.76
N ILE A 122 1.27 -6.72 -2.73
CA ILE A 122 2.46 -6.66 -1.86
C ILE A 122 3.31 -5.43 -2.20
N ILE A 123 3.59 -5.17 -3.47
CA ILE A 123 4.36 -3.99 -3.91
C ILE A 123 3.68 -2.70 -3.45
N THR A 124 2.36 -2.59 -3.61
CA THR A 124 1.59 -1.41 -3.19
C THR A 124 1.71 -1.19 -1.68
N VAL A 125 1.58 -2.26 -0.89
CA VAL A 125 1.74 -2.20 0.57
C VAL A 125 3.15 -1.75 0.94
N VAL A 126 4.20 -2.33 0.34
CA VAL A 126 5.59 -1.95 0.62
C VAL A 126 5.85 -0.48 0.30
N ILE A 127 5.39 0.01 -0.86
CA ILE A 127 5.54 1.42 -1.24
C ILE A 127 4.79 2.33 -0.25
N SER A 128 3.58 1.96 0.17
CA SER A 128 2.81 2.75 1.14
C SER A 128 3.51 2.86 2.50
N VAL A 129 4.11 1.76 2.99
CA VAL A 129 4.87 1.76 4.24
C VAL A 129 6.10 2.66 4.13
N ILE A 130 6.87 2.56 3.03
CA ILE A 130 8.03 3.41 2.80
C ILE A 130 7.63 4.89 2.74
N ALA A 131 6.52 5.22 2.06
CA ALA A 131 6.01 6.57 1.97
C ALA A 131 5.62 7.14 3.34
N ILE A 132 4.92 6.34 4.17
CA ILE A 132 4.53 6.76 5.53
C ILE A 132 5.77 7.00 6.40
N LEU A 133 6.78 6.13 6.34
CA LEU A 133 8.02 6.32 7.09
C LEU A 133 8.76 7.59 6.65
N PHE A 134 8.83 7.84 5.34
CA PHE A 134 9.46 9.03 4.79
C PHE A 134 8.74 10.32 5.21
N LEU A 135 7.40 10.33 5.12
CA LEU A 135 6.56 11.43 5.60
C LEU A 135 6.74 11.66 7.11
N GLY A 136 6.86 10.59 7.90
CA GLY A 136 7.12 10.67 9.34
C GLY A 136 8.45 11.36 9.65
N ILE A 137 9.52 11.04 8.92
CA ILE A 137 10.83 11.69 9.09
C ILE A 137 10.74 13.19 8.77
N ILE A 138 10.09 13.55 7.67
CA ILE A 138 9.87 14.95 7.29
C ILE A 138 9.07 15.68 8.37
N TYR A 139 8.00 15.05 8.86
CA TYR A 139 7.15 15.63 9.90
C TYR A 139 7.92 15.89 11.20
N ILE A 140 8.72 14.93 11.66
CA ILE A 140 9.59 15.09 12.84
C ILE A 140 10.58 16.25 12.65
N PHE A 141 11.17 16.36 11.46
CA PHE A 141 12.11 17.45 11.15
C PHE A 141 11.43 18.83 11.21
N ILE A 142 10.23 18.95 10.63
CA ILE A 142 9.44 20.19 10.68
C ILE A 142 9.07 20.52 12.13
N LEU A 143 8.61 19.55 12.89
CA LEU A 143 8.21 19.72 14.30
C LEU A 143 9.39 20.17 15.16
N SER A 144 10.57 19.58 14.95
CA SER A 144 11.80 19.95 15.66
C SER A 144 12.15 21.43 15.42
N ARG A 145 12.07 21.91 14.18
CA ARG A 145 12.36 23.32 13.84
C ARG A 145 11.27 24.30 14.25
N THR A 146 10.01 23.89 14.21
CA THR A 146 8.85 24.79 14.43
C THR A 146 8.40 24.79 15.89
N ILE A 147 8.86 23.85 16.72
CA ILE A 147 8.46 23.79 18.13
C ILE A 147 9.67 23.58 19.03
N THR A 148 10.42 22.49 18.82
CA THR A 148 11.46 22.08 19.77
C THR A 148 12.62 23.07 19.87
N GLU A 149 13.15 23.55 18.74
CA GLU A 149 14.21 24.56 18.72
C GLU A 149 13.79 25.91 19.34
N PRO A 150 12.65 26.51 18.93
CA PRO A 150 12.03 27.66 19.59
C PRO A 150 11.92 27.56 21.11
N ILE A 151 11.39 26.45 21.62
CA ILE A 151 11.20 26.23 23.06
C ILE A 151 12.55 26.12 23.76
N LYS A 152 13.53 25.43 23.17
CA LYS A 152 14.89 25.37 23.72
C LYS A 152 15.54 26.75 23.80
N LYS A 153 15.35 27.60 22.78
CA LYS A 153 15.86 28.97 22.78
C LYS A 153 15.20 29.81 23.88
N LEU A 154 13.87 29.74 24.02
CA LEU A 154 13.14 30.40 25.11
C LEU A 154 13.64 29.97 26.48
N ALA A 155 13.81 28.66 26.70
CA ALA A 155 14.29 28.12 27.96
C ALA A 155 15.72 28.59 28.30
N ALA A 156 16.61 28.62 27.31
CA ALA A 156 17.97 29.14 27.48
C ALA A 156 17.94 30.63 27.85
N TYR A 157 17.11 31.44 27.17
CA TYR A 157 16.93 32.85 27.47
C TYR A 157 16.42 33.10 28.88
N ALA A 158 15.44 32.32 29.32
CA ALA A 158 14.91 32.40 30.67
C ALA A 158 15.95 32.07 31.74
N MET A 159 16.84 31.12 31.47
CA MET A 159 17.95 30.81 32.36
C MET A 159 18.98 31.95 32.46
N GLU A 160 19.23 32.70 31.39
CA GLU A 160 20.12 33.88 31.44
C GLU A 160 19.53 34.99 32.32
N ILE A 161 18.25 35.31 32.10
CA ILE A 161 17.52 36.29 32.93
C ILE A 161 17.50 35.86 34.40
N ALA A 162 17.26 34.58 34.68
CA ALA A 162 17.23 34.04 36.04
C ALA A 162 18.59 34.12 36.76
N LYS A 163 19.70 34.19 36.02
CA LYS A 163 21.05 34.38 36.57
C LYS A 163 21.39 35.86 36.85
N GLY A 164 20.48 36.77 36.56
CA GLY A 164 20.68 38.21 36.74
C GLY A 164 21.26 38.91 35.50
N ASP A 165 21.35 38.23 34.35
CA ASP A 165 21.74 38.86 33.10
C ASP A 165 20.51 39.44 32.38
N PHE A 166 20.25 40.72 32.65
CA PHE A 166 19.11 41.46 32.10
C PHE A 166 19.48 42.32 30.88
N GLN A 167 20.74 42.27 30.41
CA GLN A 167 21.21 43.01 29.23
C GLN A 167 21.00 42.21 27.94
N THR A 168 19.97 41.37 27.94
CA THR A 168 19.71 40.38 26.90
C THR A 168 18.98 41.02 25.71
N ARG A 169 19.42 40.70 24.48
CA ARG A 169 18.84 41.18 23.21
C ARG A 169 17.38 40.71 23.06
N VAL A 170 16.62 41.35 22.16
CA VAL A 170 15.26 40.90 21.85
C VAL A 170 15.30 39.48 21.27
N LEU A 171 14.64 38.53 21.95
CA LEU A 171 14.53 37.16 21.45
C LEU A 171 13.60 37.15 20.24
N THR A 172 14.16 36.89 19.07
CA THR A 172 13.38 36.74 17.84
C THR A 172 13.29 35.26 17.50
N ILE A 173 12.07 34.75 17.40
CA ILE A 173 11.81 33.36 17.04
C ILE A 173 10.98 33.38 15.76
N ASN A 174 11.38 32.57 14.78
CA ASN A 174 10.59 32.34 13.57
C ASN A 174 9.93 30.97 13.74
N SER A 175 8.74 30.97 14.33
CA SER A 175 8.02 29.77 14.73
C SER A 175 6.54 29.85 14.35
N SER A 176 5.74 28.89 14.82
CA SER A 176 4.29 29.01 14.83
C SER A 176 3.83 30.31 15.48
N GLU A 177 2.63 30.77 15.10
CA GLU A 177 2.03 32.01 15.61
C GLU A 177 2.00 32.04 17.14
N ASP A 178 1.54 30.95 17.78
CA ASP A 178 1.47 30.84 19.24
C ASP A 178 2.83 31.01 19.93
N LEU A 179 3.90 30.44 19.35
CA LEU A 179 5.24 30.56 19.90
C LEU A 179 5.84 31.95 19.68
N ASN A 180 5.47 32.63 18.61
CA ASN A 180 5.87 34.02 18.39
C ASN A 180 5.17 34.96 19.39
N ILE A 181 3.89 34.74 19.68
CA ILE A 181 3.15 35.46 20.74
C ILE A 181 3.83 35.23 22.09
N LEU A 182 4.21 33.98 22.40
CA LEU A 182 4.93 33.67 23.63
C LEU A 182 6.28 34.39 23.69
N ALA A 183 7.03 34.45 22.60
CA ALA A 183 8.30 35.18 22.52
C ALA A 183 8.12 36.68 22.78
N LEU A 184 7.08 37.29 22.20
CA LEU A 184 6.77 38.70 22.41
C LEU A 184 6.41 38.99 23.88
N ALA A 185 5.59 38.14 24.49
CA ALA A 185 5.26 38.25 25.91
C ALA A 185 6.52 38.11 26.79
N PHE A 186 7.42 37.18 26.44
CA PHE A 186 8.68 36.97 27.14
C PHE A 186 9.61 38.19 27.05
N ASN A 187 9.74 38.78 25.86
CA ASN A 187 10.52 40.00 25.66
C ASN A 187 9.96 41.18 26.48
N LYS A 188 8.62 41.32 26.54
CA LYS A 188 7.98 42.37 27.34
C LYS A 188 8.24 42.18 28.83
N MET A 189 8.22 40.95 29.32
CA MET A 189 8.58 40.62 30.71
C MET A 189 10.05 40.97 31.00
N ALA A 190 10.97 40.58 30.13
CA ALA A 190 12.40 40.89 30.28
C ALA A 190 12.65 42.40 30.36
N ALA A 191 12.04 43.17 29.44
CA ALA A 191 12.14 44.63 29.43
C ALA A 191 11.55 45.27 30.70
N SER A 192 10.42 44.74 31.20
CA SER A 192 9.82 45.22 32.43
C SER A 192 10.71 44.99 33.65
N ILE A 193 11.39 43.84 33.72
CA ILE A 193 12.33 43.55 34.80
C ILE A 193 13.53 44.49 34.73
N GLN A 194 14.08 44.72 33.54
CA GLN A 194 15.21 45.64 33.33
C GLN A 194 14.86 47.08 33.77
N ASN A 195 13.67 47.56 33.40
CA ASN A 195 13.20 48.89 33.82
C ASN A 195 13.03 48.98 35.34
N MET A 196 12.45 47.94 35.97
CA MET A 196 12.26 47.91 37.41
C MET A 196 13.60 47.94 38.17
N ILE A 197 14.63 47.25 37.66
CA ILE A 197 15.99 47.31 38.22
C ILE A 197 16.59 48.72 38.07
N HIS A 198 16.39 49.35 36.92
CA HIS A 198 16.86 50.72 36.69
C HIS A 198 16.20 51.71 37.66
N GLU A 199 14.87 51.65 37.81
CA GLU A 199 14.13 52.50 38.76
C GLU A 199 14.60 52.30 40.21
N ILE A 200 14.83 51.06 40.63
CA ILE A 200 15.36 50.76 41.98
C ILE A 200 16.75 51.36 42.17
N THR A 201 17.61 51.30 41.14
CA THR A 201 18.98 51.83 41.19
C THR A 201 18.97 53.35 41.24
N GLU A 202 18.16 54.01 40.41
CA GLU A 202 18.00 55.48 40.43
C GLU A 202 17.46 55.97 41.78
N LYS A 203 16.47 55.26 42.34
CA LYS A 203 15.91 55.61 43.65
C LYS A 203 16.96 55.47 44.76
N SER A 204 17.75 54.39 44.75
CA SER A 204 18.86 54.19 45.69
C SER A 204 19.91 55.31 45.60
N ASP A 205 20.28 55.72 44.37
CA ASP A 205 21.21 56.82 44.16
C ASP A 205 20.66 58.17 44.63
N LEU A 206 19.36 58.40 44.45
CA LEU A 206 18.69 59.62 44.93
C LEU A 206 18.62 59.65 46.47
N GLU A 207 18.24 58.54 47.11
CA GLU A 207 18.24 58.40 48.57
C GLU A 207 19.64 58.63 49.16
N ARG A 208 20.68 58.08 48.53
CA ARG A 208 22.07 58.34 48.93
C ARG A 208 22.43 59.83 48.84
N LYS A 209 22.08 60.50 47.75
CA LYS A 209 22.34 61.94 47.57
C LYS A 209 21.60 62.79 48.61
N LEU A 210 20.35 62.44 48.93
CA LEU A 210 19.58 63.11 49.98
C LEU A 210 20.24 62.96 51.35
N TYR A 211 20.67 61.75 51.71
CA TYR A 211 21.37 61.49 52.97
C TYR A 211 22.68 62.29 53.07
N GLU A 212 23.45 62.37 51.98
CA GLU A 212 24.66 63.20 51.91
C GLU A 212 24.35 64.70 52.10
N GLN A 213 23.22 65.20 51.57
CA GLN A 213 22.78 66.59 51.76
C GLN A 213 22.34 66.86 53.20
N GLU A 214 21.56 65.97 53.81
CA GLU A 214 21.15 66.09 55.21
C GLU A 214 22.36 66.15 56.14
N MET A 215 23.33 65.25 55.97
CA MET A 215 24.56 65.24 56.76
C MET A 215 25.37 66.55 56.62
N LYS A 216 25.42 67.12 55.42
CA LYS A 216 26.05 68.44 55.20
C LYS A 216 25.32 69.55 55.96
N ASN A 217 23.98 69.58 55.89
CA ASN A 217 23.17 70.57 56.59
C ASN A 217 23.30 70.47 58.11
N LEU A 218 23.28 69.25 58.67
CA LEU A 218 23.52 69.02 60.10
C LEU A 218 24.89 69.57 60.53
N LYS A 219 25.94 69.31 59.74
CA LYS A 219 27.30 69.80 60.03
C LYS A 219 27.38 71.33 60.03
N ILE A 220 26.76 71.98 59.06
CA ILE A 220 26.69 73.45 58.99
C ILE A 220 25.93 74.00 60.21
N SER A 221 24.80 73.40 60.58
CA SER A 221 24.02 73.82 61.74
C SER A 221 24.80 73.65 63.06
N GLN A 222 25.57 72.56 63.19
CA GLN A 222 26.41 72.32 64.37
C GLN A 222 27.52 73.38 64.47
N GLN A 223 28.23 73.65 63.37
CA GLN A 223 29.27 74.69 63.31
C GLN A 223 28.71 76.09 63.63
N LEU A 224 27.51 76.40 63.13
CA LEU A 224 26.85 77.68 63.41
C LEU A 224 26.50 77.83 64.90
N ASN A 225 26.02 76.77 65.54
CA ASN A 225 25.72 76.76 66.98
C ASN A 225 26.99 76.92 67.82
N GLU A 226 28.06 76.24 67.46
CA GLU A 226 29.36 76.34 68.12
C GLU A 226 29.93 77.76 68.00
N ALA A 227 29.92 78.34 66.80
CA ALA A 227 30.34 79.73 66.57
C ALA A 227 29.52 80.73 67.39
N ARG A 228 28.19 80.53 67.50
CA ARG A 228 27.32 81.34 68.37
C ARG A 228 27.69 81.23 69.84
N PHE A 229 27.99 80.02 70.32
CA PHE A 229 28.36 79.80 71.72
C PHE A 229 29.68 80.47 72.07
N LEU A 230 30.68 80.36 71.19
CA LEU A 230 31.98 81.04 71.34
C LEU A 230 31.80 82.57 71.36
N ALA A 231 30.96 83.11 70.48
CA ALA A 231 30.67 84.54 70.46
C ALA A 231 30.02 85.03 71.77
N LEU A 232 29.09 84.26 72.33
CA LEU A 232 28.43 84.57 73.60
C LEU A 232 29.36 84.46 74.83
N GLN A 233 30.38 83.60 74.81
CA GLN A 233 31.39 83.52 75.87
C GLN A 233 32.46 84.62 75.76
N SER A 234 32.56 85.29 74.61
CA SER A 234 33.55 86.34 74.35
C SER A 234 33.10 87.78 74.67
N GLN A 235 31.84 87.94 75.09
CA GLN A 235 31.28 89.19 75.64
C GLN A 235 31.32 89.17 77.16
#